data_AF-A0AA94JML7-F1
#
_entry.id   AF-A0AA94JML7-F1
#
_cell.length_a   1.000
_cell.length_b   1.000
_cell.length_c   1.000
_cell.angle_alpha   90.00
_cell.angle_beta   90.00
_cell.angle_gamma   90.00
#
_symmetry.space_group_name_H-M   'P 1'
#
loop_
_entity.id
_entity.type
_entity.pdbx_description
1 polymer ?
#
loop_
_entity_poly.entity_id
_entity_poly.type
_entity_poly.pdbx_seq_one_letter_code
_entity_poly.pdbx_strand_id
1 'polypeptide(L)' 'MSKGSIKRNVYNTTVLKRLIQKYGYTRYYVTQCLNGNRDCETADVLKKDYSIMLNEVNKTLQNL' A
#
# COMPACT_ATOMS: atom_id res chain seq x y z
N MET A 1 -24.66 -3.48 -20.47
CA MET A 1 -23.51 -3.89 -19.65
C MET A 1 -23.78 -3.49 -18.22
N SER A 2 -24.02 -4.44 -17.31
CA SER A 2 -24.16 -4.15 -15.88
C SER A 2 -22.83 -3.62 -15.36
N LYS A 3 -22.76 -2.33 -15.02
CA LYS A 3 -21.58 -1.76 -14.35
C LYS A 3 -21.53 -2.33 -12.93
N GLY A 4 -20.88 -3.49 -12.78
CA GLY A 4 -20.51 -4.00 -11.47
C GLY A 4 -19.64 -2.96 -10.76
N SER A 5 -19.96 -2.64 -9.51
CA SER A 5 -19.16 -1.72 -8.70
C SER A 5 -17.77 -2.33 -8.45
N ILE A 6 -16.73 -1.75 -9.05
CA ILE A 6 -15.34 -2.13 -8.78
C ILE A 6 -15.04 -1.76 -7.31
N LYS A 7 -14.82 -2.76 -6.45
CA LYS A 7 -14.33 -2.54 -5.09
C LYS A 7 -12.97 -1.85 -5.18
N ARG A 8 -12.87 -0.63 -4.64
CA ARG A 8 -11.60 0.09 -4.55
C ARG A 8 -10.86 -0.37 -3.31
N ASN A 9 -9.60 -0.75 -3.47
CA ASN A 9 -8.71 -1.03 -2.34
C ASN A 9 -8.52 0.27 -1.53
N VAL A 10 -8.95 0.26 -0.27
CA VAL A 10 -8.72 1.37 0.66
C VAL A 10 -7.43 1.07 1.40
N TYR A 11 -6.38 1.83 1.09
CA TYR A 11 -5.08 1.70 1.75
C TYR A 11 -4.95 2.68 2.93
N ASN A 12 -4.19 2.29 3.94
CA ASN A 12 -3.87 3.15 5.08
C ASN A 12 -3.04 4.35 4.60
N THR A 13 -3.58 5.55 4.72
CA THR A 13 -2.99 6.79 4.20
C THR A 13 -1.66 7.14 4.88
N THR A 14 -1.51 6.84 6.17
CA THR A 14 -0.29 7.08 6.94
C THR A 14 0.84 6.19 6.45
N VAL A 15 0.58 4.89 6.30
CA VAL A 15 1.57 3.92 5.79
C VAL A 15 1.98 4.29 4.36
N LEU A 16 1.01 4.68 3.52
CA LEU A 16 1.27 5.06 2.13
C LEU A 16 2.11 6.34 2.03
N LYS A 17 1.85 7.34 2.88
CA LYS A 17 2.67 8.56 2.99
C LYS A 17 4.10 8.22 3.42
N ARG A 18 4.26 7.30 4.36
CA ARG A 18 5.58 6.87 4.83
C ARG A 18 6.37 6.14 3.75
N LEU A 19 5.73 5.26 2.98
CA LEU A 19 6.35 4.59 1.83
C LEU A 19 6.79 5.58 0.75
N ILE A 20 5.93 6.55 0.41
CA ILE A 20 6.26 7.61 -0.54
C ILE A 20 7.52 8.36 -0.08
N GLN A 21 7.58 8.75 1.20
CA GLN A 21 8.74 9.44 1.76
C GLN A 21 10.00 8.57 1.78
N LYS A 22 9.87 7.27 2.07
CA LYS A 22 11.02 6.34 2.17
C LYS A 22 11.64 6.05 0.80
N TYR A 23 10.81 5.84 -0.21
CA TYR A 23 11.25 5.38 -1.53
C TYR A 23 11.31 6.49 -2.59
N GLY A 24 10.78 7.69 -2.30
CA GLY A 24 10.78 8.82 -3.23
C GLY A 24 9.83 8.67 -4.43
N TYR A 25 8.97 7.66 -4.43
CA TYR A 25 8.03 7.41 -5.53
C TYR A 25 6.74 8.21 -5.40
N THR A 26 6.08 8.46 -6.53
CA THR A 26 4.76 9.09 -6.54
C THR A 26 3.71 8.17 -5.91
N ARG A 27 2.66 8.79 -5.33
CA ARG A 27 1.52 8.06 -4.79
C ARG A 27 0.91 7.09 -5.79
N TYR A 28 0.81 7.52 -7.05
CA TYR A 28 0.29 6.69 -8.14
C TYR A 28 1.15 5.45 -8.38
N TYR A 29 2.47 5.60 -8.46
CA TYR A 29 3.37 4.46 -8.65
C TYR A 29 3.23 3.45 -7.52
N VAL A 30 3.26 3.92 -6.27
CA VAL A 30 3.13 3.05 -5.08
C VAL A 30 1.79 2.32 -5.09
N THR A 31 0.68 2.98 -5.39
CA THR A 31 -0.63 2.29 -5.45
C THR A 31 -0.72 1.30 -6.61
N GLN A 32 -0.11 1.57 -7.76
CA GLN A 32 -0.05 0.61 -8.86
C GLN A 32 0.74 -0.66 -8.46
N CYS A 33 1.86 -0.50 -7.74
CA CYS A 33 2.62 -1.62 -7.18
C CYS A 33 1.78 -2.41 -6.16
N LEU A 34 1.10 -1.72 -5.22
CA LEU A 34 0.28 -2.37 -4.20
C LEU A 34 -0.98 -3.06 -4.77
N ASN A 35 -1.53 -2.55 -5.87
CA ASN A 35 -2.67 -3.16 -6.55
C ASN A 35 -2.28 -4.39 -7.38
N GLY A 36 -0.98 -4.66 -7.56
CA GLY A 36 -0.50 -5.75 -8.42
C GLY A 36 -0.55 -5.43 -9.91
N ASN A 37 -0.78 -4.16 -10.29
CA ASN A 37 -0.73 -3.73 -11.69
C ASN A 37 0.71 -3.66 -12.23
N ARG A 38 1.72 -3.72 -11.34
CA ARG A 38 3.13 -3.75 -11.69
C ARG A 38 3.78 -4.97 -11.04
N ASP A 39 4.50 -5.73 -11.84
CA ASP A 39 5.27 -6.90 -11.42
C ASP A 39 6.75 -6.61 -11.68
N CYS A 40 7.41 -6.11 -10.64
CA CYS A 40 8.82 -5.73 -10.67
C CYS A 40 9.37 -5.84 -9.25
N GLU A 41 10.68 -6.02 -9.11
CA GLU A 41 11.31 -6.23 -7.80
C GLU A 41 10.98 -5.11 -6.81
N THR A 42 10.90 -3.86 -7.29
CA THR A 42 10.48 -2.71 -6.47
C THR A 42 9.04 -2.84 -5.97
N ALA A 43 8.13 -3.37 -6.78
CA ALA A 43 6.75 -3.58 -6.37
C ALA A 43 6.66 -4.63 -5.26
N ASP A 44 7.45 -5.69 -5.31
CA ASP A 44 7.46 -6.72 -4.28
C ASP A 44 8.03 -6.20 -2.96
N VAL A 45 9.09 -5.40 -3.02
CA VAL A 45 9.64 -4.70 -1.85
C VAL A 45 8.58 -3.76 -1.25
N LEU A 46 7.89 -2.97 -2.07
CA LEU A 46 6.84 -2.05 -1.59
C LEU A 46 5.66 -2.80 -0.95
N LYS A 47 5.21 -3.92 -1.53
CA LYS A 47 4.15 -4.76 -0.96
C LYS A 47 4.56 -5.33 0.40
N LYS A 48 5.78 -5.85 0.50
CA LYS A 48 6.32 -6.43 1.74
C LYS A 48 6.43 -5.37 2.83
N ASP A 49 7.02 -4.22 2.52
CA ASP A 49 7.17 -3.11 3.46
C ASP A 49 5.82 -2.56 3.91
N TYR A 50 4.85 -2.40 3.00
CA TYR A 50 3.50 -1.97 3.34
C TYR A 50 2.86 -2.92 4.37
N SER A 51 2.97 -4.23 4.15
CA SER A 51 2.43 -5.24 5.06
C SER A 51 3.07 -5.19 6.45
N ILE A 52 4.40 -5.03 6.51
CA ILE A 52 5.14 -4.91 7.78
C ILE A 52 4.69 -3.67 8.54
N MET A 53 4.69 -2.50 7.90
CA MET A 53 4.29 -1.25 8.56
C MET A 53 2.82 -1.28 9.01
N LEU A 54 1.93 -1.86 8.21
CA LEU A 54 0.53 -2.01 8.58
C LEU A 54 0.38 -2.90 9.82
N ASN A 55 1.13 -4.00 9.91
CA ASN A 55 1.13 -4.87 11.07
C ASN A 55 1.69 -4.16 12.32
N GLU A 56 2.73 -3.37 12.19
CA GLU A 56 3.28 -2.57 13.30
C GLU A 56 2.29 -1.51 13.80
N VAL A 57 1.61 -0.81 12.89
CA VAL A 57 0.54 0.13 13.21
C VAL A 57 -0.61 -0.58 13.94
N ASN A 58 -1.03 -1.74 13.46
CA ASN A 58 -2.11 -2.48 14.10
C ASN A 58 -1.71 -3.01 15.49
N LYS A 59 -0.47 -3.50 15.64
CA LYS A 59 0.07 -3.96 16.94
C LYS A 59 0.13 -2.83 17.96
N THR A 60 0.59 -1.65 17.53
CA THR A 60 0.65 -0.48 18.43
C THR A 60 -0.75 -0.01 18.83
N LEU A 61 -1.72 -0.04 17.92
CA LEU A 61 -3.13 0.26 18.23
C LEU A 61 -3.79 -0.78 19.15
N GLN A 62 -3.41 -2.06 19.08
CA GLN A 62 -3.95 -3.11 19.95
C GLN A 62 -3.39 -3.10 21.37
N ASN A 63 -2.19 -2.55 21.55
CA ASN A 63 -1.52 -2.44 22.85
C ASN A 63 -1.79 -1.10 23.56
N LEU A 64 -2.71 -0.29 23.01
CA LEU A 64 -3.23 0.97 23.57
C LEU A 64 -4.57 0.73 24.25
#